data_AF-A0A7G6E6U2-F1
#
_entry.id   AF-A0A7G6E6U2-F1
#
_cell.length_a   1.000
_cell.length_b   1.000
_cell.length_c   1.000
_cell.angle_alpha   90.00
_cell.angle_beta   90.00
_cell.angle_gamma   90.00
#
_symmetry.space_group_name_H-M   'P 1'
#
loop_
_entity.id
_entity.type
_entity.pdbx_description
1 polymer ?
#
loop_
_entity_poly.entity_id
_entity_poly.type
_entity_poly.pdbx_seq_one_letter_code
_entity_poly.pdbx_strand_id
1 'polypeptide(L)' 'MLGKSDEAKNLNEAATSEILLKENISTIAKAITHFVFRNGPVENMHANRQLSQDDMKTLNKFMVNRLAYVFTLIIEEP' A
#
# COMPACT_ATOMS: atom_id res chain seq x y z
N MET A 1 -0.67 1.26 -35.83
CA MET A 1 -1.24 0.84 -34.53
C MET A 1 -0.18 0.33 -33.56
N LEU A 2 1.04 -0.02 -34.00
CA LEU A 2 2.15 -0.45 -33.14
C LEU A 2 2.78 0.69 -32.29
N GLY A 3 3.00 1.89 -32.87
CA GLY A 3 3.61 3.00 -32.12
C GLY A 3 2.82 3.48 -30.89
N LYS A 4 1.48 3.34 -30.90
CA LYS A 4 0.64 3.67 -29.73
C LYS A 4 0.79 2.66 -28.59
N SER A 5 1.11 1.39 -28.87
CA SER A 5 1.31 0.39 -27.80
C SER A 5 2.70 0.52 -27.18
N ASP A 6 3.71 0.87 -27.97
CA ASP A 6 5.06 1.09 -27.46
C ASP A 6 5.13 2.38 -26.62
N GLU A 7 4.46 3.45 -27.04
CA GLU A 7 4.28 4.65 -26.22
C GLU A 7 3.52 4.36 -24.92
N ALA A 8 2.41 3.61 -25.00
CA ALA A 8 1.64 3.25 -23.81
C ALA A 8 2.47 2.40 -22.83
N LYS A 9 3.30 1.49 -23.34
CA LYS A 9 4.20 0.67 -22.52
C LYS A 9 5.27 1.53 -21.85
N ASN A 10 5.92 2.42 -22.60
CA ASN A 10 6.95 3.32 -22.06
C ASN A 10 6.38 4.28 -21.01
N LEU A 11 5.17 4.82 -21.24
CA LEU A 11 4.46 5.65 -20.27
C LEU A 11 4.11 4.85 -19.00
N ASN A 12 3.69 3.60 -19.16
CA ASN A 12 3.39 2.73 -18.02
C ASN A 12 4.66 2.38 -17.21
N GLU A 13 5.77 2.10 -17.87
CA GLU A 13 7.06 1.84 -17.21
C GLU A 13 7.59 3.08 -16.49
N ALA A 14 7.48 4.27 -17.11
CA ALA A 14 7.86 5.54 -16.48
C ALA A 14 7.00 5.85 -15.25
N ALA A 15 5.67 5.72 -15.37
CA ALA A 15 4.75 5.93 -14.26
C ALA A 15 4.98 4.92 -13.13
N THR A 16 5.23 3.66 -13.47
CA THR A 16 5.56 2.61 -12.49
C THR A 16 6.85 2.96 -11.74
N SER A 17 7.88 3.43 -12.47
CA SER A 17 9.17 3.83 -11.87
C SER A 17 9.06 5.06 -10.97
N GLU A 18 8.15 5.98 -11.26
CA GLU A 18 7.86 7.17 -10.43
C GLU A 18 7.02 6.79 -9.18
N ILE A 19 6.05 5.88 -9.33
CA ILE A 19 5.20 5.42 -8.22
C ILE A 19 6.00 4.54 -7.25
N LEU A 20 6.87 3.68 -7.76
CA LEU A 20 7.70 2.76 -6.98
C LEU A 20 8.99 3.39 -6.43
N LEU A 21 9.03 4.72 -6.31
CA LEU A 21 10.11 5.39 -5.59
C LEU A 21 10.03 5.10 -4.08
N LYS A 22 11.20 4.98 -3.45
CA LYS A 22 11.31 4.71 -2.00
C LYS A 22 10.57 5.76 -1.15
N GLU A 23 10.51 7.02 -1.61
CA GLU A 23 9.75 8.07 -0.94
C GLU A 23 8.23 7.82 -0.88
N ASN A 24 7.67 7.09 -1.86
CA ASN A 24 6.23 6.85 -1.98
C ASN A 24 5.76 5.62 -1.19
N ILE A 25 6.68 4.70 -0.84
CA ILE A 25 6.39 3.45 -0.12
C ILE A 25 5.57 3.69 1.15
N SER A 26 5.97 4.67 1.96
CA SER A 26 5.28 4.98 3.23
C SER A 26 3.85 5.44 3.00
N THR A 27 3.63 6.26 1.98
CA THR A 27 2.31 6.78 1.60
C THR A 27 1.41 5.66 1.08
N ILE A 28 1.93 4.81 0.20
CA ILE A 28 1.21 3.65 -0.35
C ILE A 28 0.83 2.67 0.77
N ALA A 29 1.77 2.32 1.66
CA ALA A 29 1.53 1.42 2.78
C ALA A 29 0.46 1.94 3.75
N LYS A 30 0.47 3.25 4.04
CA LYS A 30 -0.57 3.90 4.85
C LYS A 30 -1.93 3.89 4.17
N ALA A 31 -1.99 4.23 2.88
CA ALA A 31 -3.23 4.27 2.11
C ALA A 31 -3.91 2.90 2.06
N ILE A 32 -3.14 1.84 1.75
CA ILE A 32 -3.65 0.47 1.71
C ILE A 32 -4.09 0.02 3.11
N THR A 33 -3.27 0.26 4.14
CA THR A 33 -3.65 -0.09 5.52
C THR A 33 -4.94 0.60 5.94
N HIS A 34 -5.07 1.89 5.62
CA HIS A 34 -6.29 2.64 5.88
C HIS A 34 -7.48 2.03 5.15
N PHE A 35 -7.36 1.76 3.85
CA PHE A 35 -8.43 1.15 3.07
C PHE A 35 -8.87 -0.20 3.65
N VAL A 36 -7.93 -1.12 3.93
CA VAL A 36 -8.26 -2.47 4.42
C VAL A 36 -8.85 -2.44 5.83
N PHE A 37 -8.41 -1.50 6.68
CA PHE A 37 -8.83 -1.50 8.09
C PHE A 37 -10.02 -0.58 8.36
N ARG A 38 -10.00 0.66 7.86
CA ARG A 38 -11.07 1.65 8.09
C ARG A 38 -12.30 1.40 7.22
N ASN A 39 -12.12 0.89 6.00
CA ASN A 39 -13.22 0.55 5.10
C ASN A 39 -13.51 -0.95 5.05
N GLY A 40 -12.92 -1.72 5.97
CA GLY A 40 -13.02 -3.18 6.01
C GLY A 40 -13.58 -3.71 7.32
N PRO A 41 -13.59 -5.04 7.50
CA PRO A 41 -14.22 -5.70 8.66
C PRO A 41 -13.57 -5.31 9.99
N VAL A 42 -12.33 -4.84 9.99
CA VAL A 42 -11.59 -4.43 11.19
C VAL A 42 -12.24 -3.24 11.89
N GLU A 43 -12.75 -2.25 11.14
CA GLU A 43 -13.49 -1.13 11.72
C GLU A 43 -14.78 -1.61 12.39
N ASN A 44 -15.50 -2.56 11.77
CA ASN A 44 -16.71 -3.14 12.36
C ASN A 44 -16.38 -3.94 13.63
N MET A 45 -15.26 -4.67 13.67
CA MET A 45 -14.81 -5.38 14.86
C MET A 45 -14.52 -4.40 16.02
N HIS A 46 -13.90 -3.28 15.72
CA HIS A 46 -13.68 -2.21 16.69
C HIS A 46 -14.99 -1.56 17.17
N ALA A 47 -15.92 -1.25 16.25
CA ALA A 47 -17.25 -0.73 16.59
C ALA A 47 -18.04 -1.70 17.48
N ASN A 48 -17.87 -3.00 17.26
CA ASN A 48 -18.49 -4.08 18.04
C ASN A 48 -17.73 -4.40 19.35
N ARG A 49 -16.75 -3.59 19.76
CA ARG A 49 -15.91 -3.76 20.96
C ARG A 49 -15.12 -5.07 21.02
N GLN A 50 -14.88 -5.70 19.86
CA GLN A 50 -14.06 -6.90 19.76
C GLN A 50 -12.57 -6.57 19.74
N LEU A 51 -12.23 -5.35 19.33
CA LEU A 51 -10.88 -4.79 19.35
C LEU A 51 -10.90 -3.52 20.21
N SER A 52 -9.88 -3.34 21.04
CA SER A 52 -9.66 -2.07 21.72
C SER A 52 -9.02 -1.05 20.77
N GLN A 53 -9.01 0.22 21.18
CA GLN A 53 -8.29 1.27 20.45
C GLN A 53 -6.78 1.01 20.37
N ASP A 54 -6.20 0.36 21.39
CA ASP A 54 -4.78 0.03 21.39
C ASP A 54 -4.47 -1.16 20.49
N ASP A 55 -5.39 -2.13 20.36
CA ASP A 55 -5.31 -3.16 19.33
C ASP A 55 -5.34 -2.53 17.94
N MET A 56 -6.24 -1.57 17.69
CA MET A 56 -6.34 -0.86 16.41
C MET A 56 -5.03 -0.15 16.04
N LYS A 57 -4.39 0.55 16.99
CA LYS A 57 -3.08 1.19 16.77
C LYS A 57 -2.00 0.17 16.48
N THR A 58 -1.98 -0.94 17.22
CA THR A 58 -0.99 -2.01 17.07
C THR A 58 -1.09 -2.65 15.70
N LEU A 59 -2.30 -3.01 15.28
CA LEU A 59 -2.58 -3.59 13.96
C LEU A 59 -2.22 -2.60 12.84
N ASN A 60 -2.59 -1.31 12.97
CA ASN A 60 -2.26 -0.31 11.96
C ASN A 60 -0.75 -0.16 11.79
N LYS A 61 0.01 -0.03 12.89
CA LYS A 61 1.47 0.08 12.86
C LYS A 61 2.11 -1.17 12.26
N PHE A 62 1.64 -2.35 12.65
CA PHE A 62 2.12 -3.62 12.10
C PHE A 62 1.94 -3.69 10.59
N MET A 63 0.74 -3.39 10.08
CA MET A 63 0.45 -3.46 8.65
C MET A 63 1.20 -2.42 7.83
N VAL A 64 1.26 -1.17 8.28
CA VAL A 64 2.03 -0.13 7.58
C VAL A 64 3.50 -0.54 7.46
N ASN A 65 4.11 -1.00 8.56
CA ASN A 65 5.50 -1.43 8.54
C ASN A 65 5.71 -2.66 7.66
N ARG A 66 4.79 -3.64 7.72
CA ARG A 66 4.90 -4.87 6.94
C ARG A 66 4.75 -4.60 5.44
N LEU A 67 3.77 -3.78 5.04
CA LEU A 67 3.56 -3.41 3.65
C LEU A 67 4.72 -2.56 3.12
N ALA A 68 5.21 -1.61 3.91
CA ALA A 68 6.39 -0.83 3.54
C ALA A 68 7.59 -1.74 3.24
N TYR A 69 7.85 -2.71 4.10
CA TYR A 69 8.91 -3.69 3.88
C TYR A 69 8.68 -4.55 2.63
N VAL A 70 7.46 -5.05 2.40
CA VAL A 70 7.13 -5.82 1.19
C VAL A 70 7.37 -4.99 -0.07
N PHE A 71 6.94 -3.72 -0.11
CA PHE A 71 7.20 -2.86 -1.26
C PHE A 71 8.69 -2.57 -1.43
N THR A 72 9.44 -2.36 -0.34
CA THR A 72 10.90 -2.23 -0.43
C THR A 72 11.52 -3.46 -1.09
N LEU A 73 11.13 -4.67 -0.69
CA LEU A 73 11.63 -5.90 -1.32
C LEU A 73 11.28 -5.97 -2.80
N ILE A 74 10.04 -5.65 -3.20
CA ILE A 74 9.60 -5.66 -4.60
C ILE A 74 10.42 -4.69 -5.45
N ILE A 75 10.77 -3.52 -4.89
CA ILE A 75 11.56 -2.49 -5.59
C ILE A 75 13.03 -2.87 -5.68
N GLU A 76 13.54 -3.60 -4.67
CA GLU A 76 14.94 -4.04 -4.60
C GLU A 76 15.16 -5.39 -5.29
N GLU A 77 14.10 -6.08 -5.72
CA GLU A 77 14.19 -7.32 -6.51
C GLU A 77 14.63 -6.98 -7.95
N PRO A 78 15.75 -7.55 -8.44
CA PRO A 78 16.37 -7.19 -9.73
C PRO A 78 15.62 -7.69 -10.97
#